data_AF-A3WB15-F1
#
_entry.id   AF-A3WB15-F1
#
_cell.length_a   1.000
_cell.length_b   1.000
_cell.length_c   1.000
_cell.angle_alpha   90.00
_cell.angle_beta   90.00
_cell.angle_gamma   90.00
#
_symmetry.space_group_name_H-M   'P 1'
#
loop_
_entity.id
_entity.type
_entity.pdbx_description
1 polymer ?
#
loop_
_entity_poly.entity_id
_entity_poly.type
_entity_poly.pdbx_seq_one_letter_code
_entity_poly.pdbx_strand_id
1 'polypeptide(L)'
;MTEKRLAAEHLLPHLNRSERDVVKLIAGKVSLEQIMTRMGLSERSVQGLVHNARFAFGANDDLVDDYLNLLTDWQAETGHDFGVQKVEEPKPDAERLAILEEIEKNLDPNEMRDVARSLLRLADAIDQEWSPNDNRLAYHWPSGAARIERNALELAKRAVMLLEQRKLRDKYLPSGLFGDPAWYMLLDLFVQFAGGAKVSITSLSIAAYCPTTTALRHIGQLEEQGLIVREASPTDARVKLLSLTKQGVLGVGRVLERVAV
;
A
#
# COMPACT_ATOMS: atom_id res chain seq x y z
N MET A 1 -5.79 -14.07 36.10
CA MET A 1 -6.83 -13.38 36.91
C MET A 1 -6.92 -11.88 36.63
N THR A 2 -5.81 -11.19 36.34
CA THR A 2 -5.77 -9.73 36.13
C THR A 2 -6.41 -9.28 34.81
N GLU A 3 -6.17 -10.04 33.74
CA GLU A 3 -6.64 -9.72 32.37
C GLU A 3 -8.16 -9.85 32.22
N LYS A 4 -8.75 -10.96 32.70
CA LYS A 4 -10.22 -11.14 32.73
C LYS A 4 -10.96 -10.08 33.57
N ARG A 5 -10.33 -9.58 34.65
CA ARG A 5 -10.91 -8.51 35.48
C ARG A 5 -10.92 -7.18 34.75
N LEU A 6 -9.86 -6.89 33.99
CA LEU A 6 -9.75 -5.69 33.16
C LEU A 6 -10.75 -5.73 31.99
N ALA A 7 -10.83 -6.84 31.26
CA ALA A 7 -11.80 -7.05 30.18
C ALA A 7 -13.25 -6.89 30.69
N ALA A 8 -13.57 -7.46 31.85
CA ALA A 8 -14.88 -7.27 32.47
C ALA A 8 -15.18 -5.80 32.79
N GLU A 9 -14.19 -5.03 33.26
CA GLU A 9 -14.36 -3.62 33.59
C GLU A 9 -14.57 -2.74 32.37
N HIS A 10 -13.95 -3.08 31.25
CA HIS A 10 -14.16 -2.42 29.97
C HIS A 10 -15.57 -2.71 29.41
N LEU A 11 -16.09 -3.93 29.58
CA LEU A 11 -17.41 -4.33 29.09
C LEU A 11 -18.57 -3.71 29.88
N LEU A 12 -18.50 -3.69 31.21
CA LEU A 12 -19.62 -3.36 32.11
C LEU A 12 -20.40 -2.06 31.80
N PRO A 13 -19.76 -0.94 31.35
CA PRO A 13 -20.47 0.29 30.99
C PRO A 13 -21.40 0.15 29.77
N HIS A 14 -21.11 -0.79 28.88
CA HIS A 14 -21.82 -0.99 27.61
C HIS A 14 -22.98 -1.99 27.72
N LEU A 15 -23.22 -2.53 28.92
CA LEU A 15 -24.12 -3.64 29.14
C LEU A 15 -25.40 -3.24 29.88
N ASN A 16 -26.51 -3.85 29.47
CA ASN A 16 -27.76 -3.77 30.21
C ASN A 16 -27.65 -4.53 31.55
N ARG A 17 -28.67 -4.41 32.39
CA ARG A 17 -28.62 -4.95 33.77
C ARG A 17 -28.43 -6.48 33.79
N SER A 18 -29.11 -7.21 32.91
CA SER A 18 -29.03 -8.66 32.82
C SER A 18 -27.68 -9.14 32.26
N GLU A 19 -27.17 -8.43 31.26
CA GLU A 19 -25.85 -8.67 30.66
C GLU A 19 -24.69 -8.44 31.63
N ARG A 20 -24.78 -7.38 32.46
CA ARG A 20 -23.78 -7.12 33.51
C ARG A 20 -23.71 -8.24 34.53
N ASP A 21 -24.84 -8.90 34.80
CA ASP A 21 -24.90 -9.98 35.77
C ASP A 21 -24.23 -11.24 35.22
N VAL A 22 -24.43 -11.53 33.93
CA VAL A 22 -23.71 -12.59 33.21
C VAL A 22 -22.20 -12.32 33.18
N VAL A 23 -21.77 -11.11 32.82
CA VAL A 23 -20.33 -10.76 32.79
C VAL A 23 -19.70 -10.77 34.18
N LYS A 24 -20.42 -10.37 35.23
CA LYS A 24 -19.93 -10.47 36.61
C LYS A 24 -19.81 -11.90 37.11
N LEU A 25 -20.71 -12.79 36.68
CA LEU A 25 -20.62 -14.22 36.96
C LEU A 25 -19.38 -14.83 36.29
N ILE A 26 -19.19 -14.55 35.00
CA ILE A 26 -18.05 -15.08 34.22
C ILE A 26 -16.72 -14.55 34.76
N ALA A 27 -16.68 -13.27 35.17
CA ALA A 27 -15.51 -12.65 35.78
C ALA A 27 -15.24 -13.12 37.23
N GLY A 28 -16.10 -13.97 37.82
CA GLY A 28 -15.99 -14.43 39.21
C GLY A 28 -16.20 -13.33 40.24
N LYS A 29 -16.91 -12.25 39.89
CA LYS A 29 -17.24 -11.12 40.79
C LYS A 29 -18.49 -11.38 41.63
N VAL A 30 -19.34 -12.33 41.22
CA VAL A 30 -20.59 -12.73 41.91
C VAL A 30 -20.76 -14.24 41.75
N SER A 31 -21.24 -14.94 42.79
CA SER A 31 -21.51 -16.39 42.70
C SER A 31 -22.87 -16.70 42.06
N LEU A 32 -23.03 -17.93 41.58
CA LEU A 32 -24.28 -18.38 40.96
C LEU A 32 -25.47 -18.32 41.93
N GLU A 33 -25.26 -18.70 43.20
CA GLU A 33 -26.27 -18.60 44.27
C GLU A 33 -26.74 -17.15 44.49
N GLN A 34 -25.79 -16.20 44.53
CA GLN A 34 -26.11 -14.77 44.71
C GLN A 34 -26.97 -14.24 43.56
N ILE A 35 -26.71 -14.69 42.34
CA ILE A 35 -27.50 -14.32 41.16
C ILE A 35 -28.90 -14.95 41.20
N MET A 36 -28.98 -16.24 41.53
CA MET A 36 -30.26 -16.96 41.67
C MET A 36 -31.17 -16.32 42.72
N THR A 37 -30.64 -16.03 43.91
CA THR A 37 -31.40 -15.39 45.00
C THR A 37 -31.85 -13.99 44.62
N ARG A 38 -30.99 -13.21 43.95
CA ARG A 38 -31.32 -11.82 43.61
C ARG A 38 -32.31 -11.71 42.44
N MET A 39 -32.23 -12.61 41.46
CA MET A 39 -33.12 -12.61 40.30
C MET A 39 -34.39 -13.47 40.51
N GLY A 40 -34.45 -14.27 41.57
CA GLY A 40 -35.55 -15.21 41.81
C GLY A 40 -35.63 -16.31 40.75
N LEU A 41 -34.51 -16.64 40.13
CA LEU A 41 -34.44 -17.57 39.00
C LEU A 41 -33.93 -18.93 39.43
N SER A 42 -34.46 -19.98 38.79
CA SER A 42 -33.90 -21.33 38.92
C SER A 42 -32.51 -21.38 38.28
N GLU A 43 -31.68 -22.34 38.72
CA GLU A 43 -30.36 -22.59 38.13
C GLU A 43 -30.47 -22.77 36.60
N ARG A 44 -31.46 -23.54 36.15
CA ARG A 44 -31.73 -23.80 34.72
C ARG A 44 -32.05 -22.52 33.94
N SER A 45 -32.72 -21.55 34.58
CA SER A 45 -33.04 -20.26 33.99
C SER A 45 -31.80 -19.36 33.90
N VAL A 46 -30.91 -19.40 34.90
CA VAL A 46 -29.63 -18.68 34.87
C VAL A 46 -28.70 -19.29 33.81
N GLN A 47 -28.66 -20.62 33.69
CA GLN A 47 -27.95 -21.34 32.63
C GLN A 47 -28.46 -20.92 31.24
N GLY A 48 -29.78 -20.84 31.05
CA GLY A 48 -30.37 -20.37 29.80
C GLY A 48 -30.04 -18.92 29.46
N LEU A 49 -29.87 -18.05 30.46
CA LEU A 49 -29.45 -16.66 30.28
C LEU A 49 -28.00 -16.56 29.81
N VAL A 50 -27.08 -17.34 30.41
CA VAL A 50 -25.67 -17.36 30.00
C VAL A 50 -25.55 -17.90 28.56
N HIS A 51 -26.26 -18.99 28.24
CA HIS A 51 -26.20 -19.62 26.93
C HIS A 51 -26.78 -18.75 25.80
N ASN A 52 -27.86 -18.02 26.08
CA ASN A 52 -28.54 -17.19 25.08
C ASN A 52 -28.21 -15.71 25.18
N ALA A 53 -27.20 -15.34 25.98
CA ALA A 53 -26.76 -13.95 26.10
C ALA A 53 -26.24 -13.45 24.76
N ARG A 54 -27.09 -12.75 24.03
CA ARG A 54 -26.72 -12.02 22.82
C ARG A 54 -26.34 -10.61 23.23
N PHE A 55 -25.05 -10.39 23.40
CA PHE A 55 -24.52 -9.07 23.67
C PHE A 55 -24.50 -8.25 22.39
N ALA A 56 -25.16 -7.10 22.40
CA ALA A 56 -25.15 -6.17 21.28
C ALA A 56 -23.95 -5.21 21.39
N PHE A 57 -22.74 -5.70 21.13
CA PHE A 57 -21.52 -4.87 21.16
C PHE A 57 -21.35 -3.97 19.91
N GLY A 58 -22.20 -4.13 18.89
CA GLY A 58 -22.07 -3.42 17.62
C GLY A 58 -20.79 -3.81 16.87
N ALA A 59 -20.30 -2.95 15.96
CA ALA A 59 -19.04 -3.15 15.24
C ALA A 59 -17.82 -2.66 16.03
N ASN A 60 -17.82 -2.84 17.35
CA ASN A 60 -16.71 -2.46 18.21
C ASN A 60 -15.88 -3.70 18.53
N ASP A 61 -14.90 -3.97 17.67
CA ASP A 61 -14.08 -5.18 17.73
C ASP A 61 -13.34 -5.33 19.07
N ASP A 62 -12.93 -4.22 19.70
CA ASP A 62 -12.26 -4.25 21.01
C ASP A 62 -13.16 -4.83 22.12
N LEU A 63 -14.46 -4.50 22.12
CA LEU A 63 -15.41 -5.04 23.11
C LEU A 63 -15.77 -6.51 22.81
N VAL A 64 -15.73 -6.91 21.54
CA VAL A 64 -15.95 -8.31 21.15
C VAL A 64 -14.78 -9.17 21.62
N ASP A 65 -13.54 -8.70 21.42
CA ASP A 65 -12.33 -9.39 21.85
C ASP A 65 -12.26 -9.52 23.37
N ASP A 66 -12.58 -8.45 24.11
CA ASP A 66 -12.64 -8.50 25.58
C ASP A 66 -13.67 -9.51 26.10
N TYR A 67 -14.83 -9.61 25.43
CA TYR A 67 -15.84 -10.59 25.77
C TYR A 67 -15.40 -12.03 25.46
N LEU A 68 -14.78 -12.27 24.31
CA LEU A 68 -14.23 -13.58 23.94
C LEU A 68 -13.11 -14.01 24.89
N ASN A 69 -12.22 -13.09 25.27
CA ASN A 69 -11.16 -13.32 26.26
C ASN A 69 -11.74 -13.65 27.65
N LEU A 70 -12.84 -13.01 28.03
CA LEU A 70 -13.54 -13.31 29.27
C LEU A 70 -14.06 -14.75 29.30
N LEU A 71 -14.67 -15.19 28.19
CA LEU A 71 -15.26 -16.51 28.03
C LEU A 71 -14.24 -17.64 27.85
N THR A 72 -13.08 -17.35 27.27
CA THR A 72 -12.04 -18.37 26.98
C THR A 72 -11.64 -19.09 28.26
N ASP A 73 -11.69 -20.42 28.27
CA ASP A 73 -11.39 -21.29 29.42
C ASP A 73 -12.23 -21.02 30.69
N TRP A 74 -13.39 -20.38 30.58
CA TRP A 74 -14.31 -20.24 31.70
C TRP A 74 -15.12 -21.53 31.92
N GLN A 75 -15.12 -22.02 33.16
CA GLN A 75 -15.90 -23.20 33.57
C GLN A 75 -16.90 -22.81 34.66
N ALA A 76 -18.12 -23.38 34.61
CA ALA A 76 -19.09 -23.25 35.68
C ALA A 76 -18.55 -23.85 36.98
N GLU A 77 -18.89 -23.26 38.13
CA GLU A 77 -18.67 -23.87 39.45
C GLU A 77 -19.37 -25.25 39.58
N THR A 78 -20.39 -25.52 38.77
CA THR A 78 -21.19 -26.76 38.80
C THR A 78 -20.68 -27.86 37.86
N GLY A 79 -19.54 -27.68 37.20
CA GLY A 79 -18.95 -28.71 36.32
C GLY A 79 -19.68 -28.93 35.00
N HIS A 80 -20.65 -28.06 34.65
CA HIS A 80 -21.27 -28.05 33.34
C HIS A 80 -20.40 -27.30 32.33
N ASP A 81 -20.01 -27.99 31.26
CA ASP A 81 -19.36 -27.39 30.09
C ASP A 81 -20.35 -26.52 29.34
N PHE A 82 -20.10 -25.21 29.30
CA PHE A 82 -20.95 -24.25 28.60
C PHE A 82 -20.67 -24.15 27.10
N GLY A 83 -19.85 -25.05 26.56
CA GLY A 83 -19.70 -25.23 25.11
C GLY A 83 -19.04 -24.05 24.40
N VAL A 84 -18.36 -23.15 25.13
CA VAL A 84 -17.46 -22.17 24.52
C VAL A 84 -16.14 -22.87 24.22
N GLN A 85 -16.20 -23.90 23.38
CA GLN A 85 -15.01 -24.39 22.71
C GLN A 85 -14.51 -23.23 21.86
N LYS A 86 -13.21 -22.92 21.96
CA LYS A 86 -12.54 -22.01 21.04
C LYS A 86 -12.94 -22.47 19.64
N VAL A 87 -13.75 -21.67 18.93
CA VAL A 87 -14.00 -21.93 17.52
C VAL A 87 -12.63 -21.82 16.90
N GLU A 88 -12.04 -22.96 16.55
CA GLU A 88 -10.81 -22.97 15.76
C GLU A 88 -11.16 -22.15 14.53
N GLU A 89 -10.48 -21.02 14.34
CA GLU A 89 -10.64 -20.24 13.11
C GLU A 89 -10.52 -21.24 11.96
N PRO A 90 -11.52 -21.33 11.08
CA PRO A 90 -11.48 -22.30 10.01
C PRO A 90 -10.19 -22.03 9.23
N LYS A 91 -9.25 -22.98 9.28
CA LYS A 91 -8.06 -22.91 8.45
C LYS A 91 -8.55 -22.65 7.04
N PRO A 92 -8.03 -21.62 6.35
CA PRO A 92 -8.51 -21.29 5.02
C PRO A 92 -8.43 -22.58 4.19
N ASP A 93 -9.59 -22.96 3.65
CA ASP A 93 -9.71 -24.18 2.86
C ASP A 93 -8.82 -24.06 1.62
N ALA A 94 -8.38 -25.22 1.11
CA ALA A 94 -7.40 -25.27 0.03
C ALA A 94 -7.84 -24.47 -1.20
N GLU A 95 -9.15 -24.33 -1.42
CA GLU A 95 -9.75 -23.51 -2.47
C GLU A 95 -9.53 -22.01 -2.24
N ARG A 96 -9.77 -21.49 -1.03
CA ARG A 96 -9.46 -20.10 -0.69
C ARG A 96 -7.97 -19.80 -0.81
N LEU A 97 -7.12 -20.71 -0.34
CA LEU A 97 -5.66 -20.55 -0.49
C LEU A 97 -5.23 -20.54 -1.96
N ALA A 98 -5.79 -21.44 -2.79
CA ALA A 98 -5.50 -21.48 -4.21
C ALA A 98 -5.94 -20.20 -4.93
N ILE A 99 -7.11 -19.64 -4.59
CA ILE A 99 -7.58 -18.37 -5.14
C ILE A 99 -6.65 -17.22 -4.72
N LEU A 100 -6.23 -17.17 -3.45
CA LEU A 100 -5.31 -16.14 -2.97
C LEU A 100 -3.94 -16.25 -3.65
N GLU A 101 -3.40 -17.47 -3.82
CA GLU A 101 -2.16 -17.70 -4.57
C GLU A 101 -2.28 -17.32 -6.05
N GLU A 102 -3.42 -17.59 -6.68
CA GLU A 102 -3.67 -17.21 -8.08
C GLU A 102 -3.76 -15.69 -8.24
N ILE A 103 -4.44 -15.01 -7.31
CA ILE A 103 -4.50 -13.55 -7.24
C ILE A 103 -3.10 -12.95 -7.03
N GLU A 104 -2.31 -13.49 -6.11
CA GLU A 104 -0.94 -13.04 -5.83
C GLU A 104 -0.01 -13.24 -7.03
N LYS A 105 -0.10 -14.39 -7.72
CA LYS A 105 0.66 -14.65 -8.96
C LYS A 105 0.33 -13.66 -10.07
N ASN A 106 -0.90 -13.15 -10.11
CA ASN A 106 -1.36 -12.21 -11.13
C ASN A 106 -1.16 -10.72 -10.73
N LEU A 107 -0.65 -10.44 -9.53
CA LEU A 107 -0.45 -9.09 -8.99
C LEU A 107 1.01 -8.88 -8.58
N ASP A 108 1.94 -8.92 -9.55
CA ASP A 108 3.33 -8.55 -9.28
C ASP A 108 3.37 -7.08 -8.79
N PRO A 109 3.92 -6.79 -7.59
CA PRO A 109 3.99 -5.44 -7.06
C PRO A 109 4.68 -4.43 -7.99
N ASN A 110 5.62 -4.87 -8.83
CA ASN A 110 6.29 -4.03 -9.81
C ASN A 110 5.40 -3.73 -11.02
N GLU A 111 4.60 -4.69 -11.46
CA GLU A 111 3.59 -4.46 -12.51
C GLU A 111 2.53 -3.47 -12.02
N MET A 112 2.07 -3.61 -10.77
CA MET A 112 1.14 -2.65 -10.16
C MET A 112 1.74 -1.24 -10.06
N ARG A 113 3.03 -1.14 -9.69
CA ARG A 113 3.75 0.14 -9.69
C ARG A 113 3.88 0.72 -11.10
N ASP A 114 4.12 -0.10 -12.11
CA ASP A 114 4.18 0.33 -13.51
C ASP A 114 2.82 0.86 -14.01
N VAL A 115 1.72 0.21 -13.62
CA VAL A 115 0.36 0.71 -13.88
C VAL A 115 0.15 2.05 -13.17
N ALA A 116 0.47 2.14 -11.88
CA ALA A 116 0.37 3.38 -11.12
C ALA A 116 1.20 4.51 -11.75
N ARG A 117 2.42 4.23 -12.21
CA ARG A 117 3.27 5.18 -12.93
C ARG A 117 2.63 5.63 -14.25
N SER A 118 2.01 4.71 -14.99
CA SER A 118 1.33 5.03 -16.24
C SER A 118 0.11 5.92 -16.00
N LEU A 119 -0.67 5.64 -14.97
CA LEU A 119 -1.80 6.48 -14.55
C LEU A 119 -1.34 7.87 -14.10
N LEU A 120 -0.28 7.96 -13.30
CA LEU A 120 0.29 9.24 -12.89
C LEU A 120 0.81 10.04 -14.08
N ARG A 121 1.39 9.40 -15.08
CA ARG A 121 1.81 10.09 -16.32
C ARG A 121 0.65 10.64 -17.12
N LEU A 122 -0.45 9.88 -17.20
CA LEU A 122 -1.66 10.36 -17.86
C LEU A 122 -2.26 11.55 -17.09
N ALA A 123 -2.29 11.49 -15.77
CA ALA A 123 -2.70 12.61 -14.93
C ALA A 123 -1.78 13.83 -15.15
N ASP A 124 -0.46 13.64 -15.10
CA ASP A 124 0.53 14.69 -15.34
C ASP A 124 0.35 15.31 -16.74
N ALA A 125 0.04 14.52 -17.77
CA ALA A 125 -0.19 15.01 -19.13
C ALA A 125 -1.49 15.82 -19.24
N ILE A 126 -2.57 15.37 -18.60
CA ILE A 126 -3.84 16.11 -18.54
C ILE A 126 -3.65 17.45 -17.81
N ASP A 127 -2.97 17.44 -16.67
CA ASP A 127 -2.69 18.64 -15.86
C ASP A 127 -1.77 19.64 -16.59
N GLN A 128 -0.97 19.17 -17.54
CA GLN A 128 -0.11 20.00 -18.38
C GLN A 128 -0.82 20.52 -19.64
N GLU A 129 -2.10 20.17 -19.86
CA GLU A 129 -2.81 20.39 -21.12
C GLU A 129 -2.01 19.88 -22.33
N TRP A 130 -1.30 18.76 -22.14
CA TRP A 130 -0.36 18.26 -23.13
C TRP A 130 -1.07 17.85 -24.43
N SER A 131 -0.51 18.28 -25.55
CA SER A 131 -1.01 18.00 -26.89
C SER A 131 0.14 17.61 -27.82
N PRO A 132 0.00 16.53 -28.63
CA PRO A 132 1.01 16.15 -29.62
C PRO A 132 1.35 17.27 -30.61
N ASN A 133 0.38 18.14 -30.92
CA ASN A 133 0.56 19.23 -31.89
C ASN A 133 1.41 20.39 -31.35
N ASP A 134 1.54 20.49 -30.03
CA ASP A 134 2.32 21.54 -29.37
C ASP A 134 3.79 21.16 -29.18
N ASN A 135 4.18 19.95 -29.59
CA ASN A 135 5.55 19.47 -29.52
C ASN A 135 6.44 20.19 -30.55
N ARG A 136 6.90 21.39 -30.18
CA ARG A 136 7.87 22.19 -30.94
C ARG A 136 9.28 21.81 -30.51
N LEU A 137 10.22 21.87 -31.45
CA LEU A 137 11.65 21.72 -31.15
C LEU A 137 12.06 22.77 -30.10
N ALA A 138 12.44 22.30 -28.91
CA ALA A 138 12.89 23.14 -27.81
C ALA A 138 14.27 23.75 -28.08
N TYR A 139 15.08 23.12 -28.92
CA TYR A 139 16.44 23.58 -29.22
C TYR A 139 16.59 24.12 -30.64
N HIS A 140 17.16 25.33 -30.74
CA HIS A 140 17.49 25.91 -32.04
C HIS A 140 18.63 25.14 -32.75
N TRP A 141 18.54 25.09 -34.07
CA TRP A 141 19.60 24.56 -34.94
C TRP A 141 20.53 25.70 -35.40
N PRO A 142 21.86 25.49 -35.50
CA PRO A 142 22.59 24.24 -35.24
C PRO A 142 23.06 24.09 -33.79
N SER A 143 22.69 22.98 -33.13
CA SER A 143 23.24 22.60 -31.83
C SER A 143 23.23 21.08 -31.64
N GLY A 144 24.11 20.55 -30.78
CA GLY A 144 24.12 19.13 -30.44
C GLY A 144 22.79 18.66 -29.83
N ALA A 145 22.16 19.51 -29.01
CA ALA A 145 20.86 19.22 -28.40
C ALA A 145 19.75 19.14 -29.46
N ALA A 146 19.74 20.07 -30.43
CA ALA A 146 18.81 20.01 -31.56
C ALA A 146 19.02 18.77 -32.44
N ARG A 147 20.26 18.27 -32.57
CA ARG A 147 20.53 16.99 -33.27
C ARG A 147 19.92 15.81 -32.53
N ILE A 148 20.12 15.73 -31.21
CA ILE A 148 19.52 14.68 -30.37
C ILE A 148 17.99 14.77 -30.43
N GLU A 149 17.43 15.97 -30.31
CA GLU A 149 15.99 16.21 -30.31
C GLU A 149 15.33 15.76 -31.62
N ARG A 150 15.94 16.05 -32.77
CA ARG A 150 15.45 15.56 -34.08
C ARG A 150 15.37 14.04 -34.18
N ASN A 151 16.20 13.33 -33.42
CA ASN A 151 16.22 11.86 -33.36
C ASN A 151 15.60 11.32 -32.05
N ALA A 152 14.92 12.17 -31.27
CA ALA A 152 14.53 11.83 -29.90
C ALA A 152 13.59 10.62 -29.85
N LEU A 153 12.67 10.49 -30.80
CA LEU A 153 11.74 9.36 -30.84
C LEU A 153 12.47 8.02 -31.02
N GLU A 154 13.47 7.97 -31.90
CA GLU A 154 14.25 6.75 -32.14
C GLU A 154 15.15 6.42 -30.96
N LEU A 155 15.79 7.44 -30.37
CA LEU A 155 16.57 7.27 -29.15
C LEU A 155 15.69 6.88 -27.95
N ALA A 156 14.46 7.37 -27.87
CA ALA A 156 13.51 7.00 -26.82
C ALA A 156 13.09 5.52 -26.92
N LYS A 157 12.93 4.96 -28.13
CA LYS A 157 12.71 3.51 -28.28
C LYS A 157 13.87 2.70 -27.68
N ARG A 158 15.11 3.13 -27.90
CA ARG A 158 16.29 2.51 -27.27
C ARG A 158 16.25 2.63 -25.75
N ALA A 159 15.85 3.79 -25.22
CA ALA A 159 15.67 3.99 -23.78
C ALA A 159 14.60 3.05 -23.20
N VAL A 160 13.47 2.89 -23.88
CA VAL A 160 12.42 1.93 -23.49
C VAL A 160 12.95 0.49 -23.48
N MET A 161 13.68 0.08 -24.52
CA MET A 161 14.28 -1.26 -24.56
C MET A 161 15.25 -1.51 -23.40
N LEU A 162 16.06 -0.52 -23.00
CA LEU A 162 16.94 -0.63 -21.84
C LEU A 162 16.16 -0.75 -20.51
N LEU A 163 15.05 -0.05 -20.38
CA LEU A 163 14.14 -0.18 -19.22
C LEU A 163 13.48 -1.56 -19.20
N GLU A 164 13.03 -2.08 -20.34
CA GLU A 164 12.46 -3.43 -20.45
C GLU A 164 13.48 -4.53 -20.15
N GLN A 165 14.72 -4.40 -20.64
CA GLN A 165 15.81 -5.30 -20.24
C GLN A 165 16.02 -5.33 -18.72
N ARG A 166 15.90 -4.17 -18.06
CA ARG A 166 15.96 -4.09 -16.60
C ARG A 166 14.79 -4.83 -15.94
N LYS A 167 13.57 -4.68 -16.45
CA LYS A 167 12.40 -5.42 -15.92
C LYS A 167 12.57 -6.92 -16.07
N LEU A 168 13.08 -7.37 -17.21
CA LEU A 168 13.39 -8.79 -17.41
C LEU A 168 14.43 -9.29 -16.40
N ARG A 169 15.47 -8.51 -16.10
CA ARG A 169 16.42 -8.86 -15.02
C ARG A 169 15.72 -9.01 -13.67
N ASP A 170 14.90 -8.05 -13.27
CA ASP A 170 14.18 -8.08 -11.99
C ASP A 170 13.16 -9.23 -11.90
N LYS A 171 12.62 -9.69 -13.03
CA LYS A 171 11.70 -10.82 -13.10
C LYS A 171 12.38 -12.16 -12.84
N TYR A 172 13.63 -12.32 -13.30
CA TYR A 172 14.34 -13.60 -13.26
C TYR A 172 15.50 -13.63 -12.25
N LEU A 173 15.92 -12.49 -11.71
CA LEU A 173 17.01 -12.35 -10.75
C LEU A 173 16.52 -11.58 -9.51
N PRO A 174 17.19 -11.73 -8.35
CA PRO A 174 16.83 -10.97 -7.16
C PRO A 174 16.90 -9.46 -7.43
N SER A 175 15.80 -8.76 -7.14
CA SER A 175 15.67 -7.33 -7.36
C SER A 175 16.64 -6.53 -6.47
N GLY A 176 17.06 -5.36 -6.95
CA GLY A 176 17.94 -4.45 -6.19
C GLY A 176 19.44 -4.79 -6.22
N LEU A 177 19.83 -5.94 -6.75
CA LEU A 177 21.25 -6.27 -6.95
C LEU A 177 21.87 -5.57 -8.16
N PHE A 178 21.06 -5.31 -9.19
CA PHE A 178 21.51 -4.79 -10.46
C PHE A 178 20.80 -3.49 -10.78
N GLY A 179 21.58 -2.43 -11.01
CA GLY A 179 21.08 -1.21 -11.62
C GLY A 179 21.56 0.08 -11.00
N ASP A 180 21.22 1.17 -11.68
CA ASP A 180 21.49 2.54 -11.27
C ASP A 180 20.18 3.33 -11.32
N PRO A 181 19.55 3.61 -10.17
CA PRO A 181 18.28 4.36 -10.11
C PRO A 181 18.36 5.72 -10.81
N ALA A 182 19.49 6.44 -10.72
CA ALA A 182 19.65 7.73 -11.36
C ALA A 182 19.68 7.59 -12.88
N TRP A 183 20.33 6.54 -13.40
CA TRP A 183 20.29 6.22 -14.82
C TRP A 183 18.88 5.87 -15.31
N TYR A 184 18.10 5.10 -14.55
CA TYR A 184 16.72 4.77 -14.91
C TYR A 184 15.82 6.00 -14.94
N MET A 185 15.97 6.91 -13.97
CA MET A 185 15.29 8.21 -14.00
C MET A 185 15.63 9.02 -15.26
N LEU A 186 16.92 9.06 -15.63
CA LEU A 186 17.37 9.78 -16.83
C LEU A 186 16.80 9.18 -18.12
N LEU A 187 16.74 7.85 -18.22
CA LEU A 187 16.10 7.15 -19.34
C LEU A 187 14.60 7.46 -19.39
N ASP A 188 13.93 7.40 -18.24
CA ASP A 188 12.50 7.66 -18.12
C ASP A 188 12.15 9.11 -18.53
N LEU A 189 12.91 10.09 -18.03
CA LEU A 189 12.78 11.49 -18.42
C LEU A 189 13.10 11.72 -19.90
N PHE A 190 14.05 10.97 -20.50
CA PHE A 190 14.35 11.10 -21.92
C PHE A 190 13.19 10.62 -22.80
N VAL A 191 12.51 9.54 -22.40
CA VAL A 191 11.30 9.06 -23.09
C VAL A 191 10.21 10.14 -23.05
N GLN A 192 10.04 10.82 -21.91
CA GLN A 192 9.05 11.88 -21.75
C GLN A 192 9.44 13.16 -22.51
N PHE A 193 10.73 13.50 -22.52
CA PHE A 193 11.29 14.56 -23.35
C PHE A 193 11.00 14.35 -24.84
N ALA A 194 11.15 13.13 -25.37
CA ALA A 194 10.82 12.83 -26.76
C ALA A 194 9.32 13.08 -27.09
N GLY A 195 8.44 12.95 -26.10
CA GLY A 195 7.02 13.29 -26.21
C GLY A 195 6.68 14.76 -25.89
N GLY A 196 7.64 15.57 -25.43
CA GLY A 196 7.40 16.96 -25.01
C GLY A 196 6.67 17.09 -23.66
N ALA A 197 6.64 16.03 -22.84
CA ALA A 197 5.98 16.02 -21.53
C ALA A 197 6.99 16.15 -20.38
N LYS A 198 6.58 16.79 -19.28
CA LYS A 198 7.31 16.79 -18.00
C LYS A 198 6.74 15.73 -17.06
N VAL A 199 7.52 15.34 -16.04
CA VAL A 199 7.18 14.22 -15.14
C VAL A 199 7.08 14.69 -13.71
N SER A 200 6.03 14.31 -12.97
CA SER A 200 5.97 14.60 -11.53
C SER A 200 7.05 13.85 -10.75
N ILE A 201 7.48 14.43 -9.62
CA ILE A 201 8.39 13.75 -8.67
C ILE A 201 7.85 12.36 -8.27
N THR A 202 6.55 12.25 -8.04
CA THR A 202 5.89 11.00 -7.63
C THR A 202 6.04 9.93 -8.71
N SER A 203 5.71 10.26 -9.96
CA SER A 203 5.83 9.34 -11.09
C SER A 203 7.29 8.92 -11.34
N LEU A 204 8.22 9.88 -11.28
CA LEU A 204 9.65 9.59 -11.46
C LEU A 204 10.22 8.73 -10.33
N SER A 205 9.74 8.90 -9.10
CA SER A 205 10.17 8.08 -7.95
C SER A 205 9.79 6.61 -8.13
N ILE A 206 8.65 6.33 -8.78
CA ILE A 206 8.27 4.97 -9.14
C ILE A 206 9.20 4.44 -10.25
N ALA A 207 9.52 5.25 -11.26
CA ALA A 207 10.42 4.89 -12.35
C ALA A 207 11.87 4.60 -11.91
N ALA A 208 12.25 5.06 -10.72
CA ALA A 208 13.56 4.82 -10.13
C ALA A 208 13.76 3.37 -9.66
N TYR A 209 12.66 2.65 -9.40
CA TYR A 209 12.65 1.31 -8.82
C TYR A 209 13.45 1.18 -7.52
N CYS A 210 13.35 2.20 -6.66
CA CYS A 210 13.96 2.21 -5.33
C CYS A 210 12.99 2.87 -4.33
N PRO A 211 13.23 2.76 -3.00
CA PRO A 211 12.39 3.42 -2.00
C PRO A 211 12.31 4.93 -2.25
N THR A 212 11.14 5.53 -1.99
CA THR A 212 10.86 6.95 -2.33
C THR A 212 11.92 7.92 -1.78
N THR A 213 12.36 7.76 -0.53
CA THR A 213 13.40 8.62 0.06
C THR A 213 14.75 8.50 -0.66
N THR A 214 15.05 7.30 -1.20
CA THR A 214 16.24 7.05 -2.02
C THR A 214 16.10 7.70 -3.39
N ALA A 215 14.92 7.61 -4.01
CA ALA A 215 14.62 8.30 -5.25
C ALA A 215 14.79 9.83 -5.11
N LEU A 216 14.23 10.43 -4.05
CA LEU A 216 14.36 11.86 -3.79
C LEU A 216 15.82 12.31 -3.65
N ARG A 217 16.68 11.49 -3.02
CA ARG A 217 18.12 11.75 -2.97
C ARG A 217 18.76 11.76 -4.36
N HIS A 218 18.44 10.78 -5.20
CA HIS A 218 18.96 10.74 -6.58
C HIS A 218 18.46 11.91 -7.43
N ILE A 219 17.20 12.31 -7.28
CA ILE A 219 16.66 13.52 -7.92
C ILE A 219 17.49 14.74 -7.51
N GLY A 220 17.75 14.93 -6.22
CA GLY A 220 18.58 16.03 -5.73
C GLY A 220 20.00 16.01 -6.30
N GLN A 221 20.62 14.83 -6.39
CA GLN A 221 21.94 14.68 -7.02
C GLN A 221 21.92 15.03 -8.52
N LEU A 222 20.91 14.56 -9.26
CA LEU A 222 20.75 14.87 -10.68
C LEU A 222 20.51 16.37 -10.93
N GLU A 223 19.77 17.05 -10.04
CA GLU A 223 19.57 18.49 -10.05
C GLU A 223 20.87 19.26 -9.78
N GLU A 224 21.62 18.85 -8.74
CA GLU A 224 22.91 19.46 -8.39
C GLU A 224 23.93 19.34 -9.53
N GLN A 225 23.94 18.21 -10.25
CA GLN A 225 24.77 18.01 -11.44
C GLN A 225 24.24 18.74 -12.69
N GLY A 226 23.12 19.45 -12.59
CA GLY A 226 22.51 20.19 -13.68
C GLY A 226 21.98 19.32 -14.81
N LEU A 227 21.67 18.05 -14.56
CA LEU A 227 21.13 17.11 -15.56
C LEU A 227 19.61 17.21 -15.70
N ILE A 228 18.93 17.54 -14.60
CA ILE A 228 17.48 17.75 -14.57
C ILE A 228 17.16 19.11 -13.94
N VAL A 229 15.97 19.63 -14.23
CA VAL A 229 15.43 20.85 -13.62
C VAL A 229 14.05 20.57 -13.04
N ARG A 230 13.71 21.31 -11.98
CA ARG A 230 12.42 21.24 -11.30
C ARG A 230 11.65 22.53 -11.45
N GLU A 231 10.38 22.40 -11.80
CA GLU A 231 9.45 23.51 -11.95
C GLU A 231 8.14 23.19 -11.21
N ALA A 232 7.42 24.22 -10.77
CA ALA A 232 6.07 24.02 -10.26
C ALA A 232 5.13 23.67 -11.42
N SER A 233 4.17 22.76 -11.19
CA SER A 233 3.10 22.56 -12.17
C SER A 233 2.31 23.87 -12.33
N PRO A 234 1.94 24.26 -13.57
CA PRO A 234 1.13 25.45 -13.82
C PRO A 234 -0.30 25.33 -13.24
N THR A 235 -0.80 24.11 -13.04
CA THR A 235 -2.18 23.82 -12.61
C THR A 235 -2.29 23.47 -11.12
N ASP A 236 -1.25 22.88 -10.52
CA ASP A 236 -1.19 22.60 -9.07
C ASP A 236 0.21 22.85 -8.49
N ALA A 237 0.37 23.93 -7.73
CA ALA A 237 1.66 24.33 -7.14
C ALA A 237 2.27 23.30 -6.16
N ARG A 238 1.45 22.37 -5.63
CA ARG A 238 1.88 21.24 -4.79
C ARG A 238 2.64 20.20 -5.60
N VAL A 239 2.32 20.09 -6.90
CA VAL A 239 3.02 19.18 -7.82
C VAL A 239 4.27 19.87 -8.35
N LYS A 240 5.39 19.16 -8.27
CA LYS A 240 6.65 19.56 -8.90
C LYS A 240 6.92 18.66 -10.09
N LEU A 241 7.13 19.27 -11.24
CA LEU A 241 7.43 18.62 -12.49
C LEU A 241 8.95 18.70 -12.74
N LEU A 242 9.48 17.63 -13.33
CA LEU A 242 10.88 17.43 -13.65
C LEU A 242 11.03 17.25 -15.16
N SER A 243 12.10 17.80 -15.70
CA SER A 243 12.51 17.63 -17.10
C SER A 243 14.03 17.58 -17.22
N LEU A 244 14.53 17.02 -18.33
CA LEU A 244 15.96 17.08 -18.62
C LEU A 244 16.37 18.52 -18.96
N THR A 245 17.52 18.94 -18.42
CA THR A 245 18.17 20.14 -18.92
C THR A 245 18.78 19.87 -20.30
N LYS A 246 19.26 20.93 -20.96
CA LYS A 246 20.08 20.80 -22.18
C LYS A 246 21.28 19.86 -21.99
N GLN A 247 21.91 19.88 -20.81
CA GLN A 247 23.03 18.99 -20.49
C GLN A 247 22.55 17.54 -20.32
N GLY A 248 21.42 17.32 -19.64
CA GLY A 248 20.79 16.01 -19.51
C GLY A 248 20.43 15.40 -20.87
N VAL A 249 19.75 16.15 -21.73
CA VAL A 249 19.39 15.71 -23.09
C VAL A 249 20.63 15.30 -23.89
N LEU A 250 21.69 16.12 -23.85
CA LEU A 250 22.95 15.81 -24.52
C LEU A 250 23.63 14.56 -23.97
N GLY A 251 23.71 14.44 -22.64
CA GLY A 251 24.37 13.33 -21.97
C GLY A 251 23.70 12.01 -22.28
N VAL A 252 22.39 11.92 -22.01
CA VAL A 252 21.59 10.71 -22.24
C VAL A 252 21.53 10.39 -23.73
N GLY A 253 21.27 11.39 -24.58
CA GLY A 253 21.21 11.20 -26.02
C GLY A 253 22.51 10.64 -26.61
N ARG A 254 23.67 11.11 -26.16
CA ARG A 254 24.98 10.58 -26.61
C ARG A 254 25.22 9.14 -26.18
N VAL A 255 24.76 8.75 -25.00
CA VAL A 255 24.79 7.36 -24.55
C VAL A 255 23.92 6.53 -25.49
N LEU A 256 22.65 6.91 -25.67
CA LEU A 256 21.70 6.19 -26.53
C LEU A 256 22.12 6.10 -28.00
N GLU A 257 22.83 7.10 -28.53
CA GLU A 257 23.45 7.04 -29.87
C GLU A 257 24.48 5.90 -29.98
N ARG A 258 25.19 5.57 -28.88
CA ARG A 258 26.32 4.63 -28.83
C ARG A 258 25.97 3.26 -28.29
N VAL A 259 24.90 3.13 -27.52
CA VAL A 259 24.43 1.83 -27.05
C VAL A 259 23.88 1.06 -28.24
N ALA A 260 24.47 -0.11 -28.48
CA ALA A 260 23.87 -1.13 -29.33
C ALA A 260 22.73 -1.78 -28.54
N VAL A 261 21.51 -1.65 -29.04
CA VAL A 261 20.30 -2.25 -28.49
C VAL A 261 19.79 -3.28 -29.47
#